data_AF-A0A3S7UU90-F1
#
_entry.id   AF-A0A3S7UU90-F1
#
_cell.length_a   1.000
_cell.length_b   1.000
_cell.length_c   1.000
_cell.angle_alpha   90.00
_cell.angle_beta   90.00
_cell.angle_gamma   90.00
#
_symmetry.space_group_name_H-M   'P 1'
#
loop_
_entity.id
_entity.type
_entity.pdbx_description
1 polymer ?
#
loop_
_entity_poly.entity_id
_entity_poly.type
_entity_poly.pdbx_seq_one_letter_code
_entity_poly.pdbx_strand_id
1 'polypeptide(L)'
;MLLVTTYKLDDLAGEAGVAPRTVRYYVQRGLLPAPEFRGKDTAYGREHLARLRAIKALQQAHWPLEEIQARLAGAGVDEIERIAAGALPPAAPPAASPTANARCAGPGEAPAPPPQAAGAPRGERWERVEIADGVELHVRSDAPERSRRLALDIESRYATPAPKGSR
;
A
#
# COMPACT_ATOMS: atom_id res chain seq x y z
N MET A 1 14.91 1.06 29.34
CA MET A 1 13.90 1.94 28.72
C MET A 1 14.25 2.06 27.24
N LEU A 2 13.71 1.21 26.37
CA LEU A 2 14.02 1.23 24.94
C LEU A 2 13.17 2.33 24.29
N LEU A 3 13.80 3.41 23.84
CA LEU A 3 13.13 4.43 23.04
C LEU A 3 12.78 3.79 21.69
N VAL A 4 11.50 3.44 21.53
CA VAL A 4 10.93 3.08 20.22
C VAL A 4 10.94 4.37 19.41
N THR A 5 11.90 4.50 18.49
CA THR A 5 11.97 5.69 17.63
C THR A 5 10.84 5.60 16.62
N THR A 6 9.91 6.53 16.78
CA THR A 6 8.76 6.72 15.91
C THR A 6 8.92 7.98 15.06
N TYR A 7 8.33 7.95 13.87
CA TYR A 7 8.39 9.00 12.87
C TYR A 7 6.96 9.42 12.50
N LYS A 8 6.75 10.71 12.23
CA LYS A 8 5.56 11.14 11.48
C LYS A 8 5.75 10.83 10.00
N LEU A 9 4.67 10.91 9.23
CA LEU A 9 4.70 10.59 7.79
C LEU A 9 5.75 11.41 7.04
N ASP A 10 5.80 12.72 7.26
CA ASP A 10 6.72 13.62 6.57
C ASP A 10 8.18 13.36 6.95
N ASP A 11 8.46 13.14 8.24
CA ASP A 11 9.81 12.79 8.72
C ASP A 11 10.29 11.47 8.12
N LEU A 12 9.43 10.44 8.12
CA LEU A 12 9.74 9.14 7.54
C LEU A 12 10.05 9.27 6.04
N ALA A 13 9.23 10.04 5.32
CA ALA A 13 9.37 10.25 3.89
C ALA A 13 10.68 10.98 3.57
N GLY A 14 11.01 12.02 4.33
CA GLY A 14 12.28 12.75 4.25
C GLY A 14 13.49 11.85 4.49
N GLU A 15 13.48 11.07 5.57
CA GLU A 15 14.54 10.14 5.96
C GLU A 15 14.75 8.98 4.95
N ALA A 16 13.69 8.57 4.27
CA ALA A 16 13.75 7.58 3.19
C ALA A 16 14.10 8.21 1.82
N GLY A 17 14.01 9.54 1.71
CA GLY A 17 14.16 10.27 0.45
C GLY A 17 13.10 9.87 -0.58
N VAL A 18 11.85 9.81 -0.15
CA VAL A 18 10.64 9.57 -0.98
C VAL A 18 9.57 10.60 -0.64
N ALA A 19 8.54 10.74 -1.49
CA ALA A 19 7.42 11.63 -1.18
C ALA A 19 6.44 10.98 -0.17
N PRO A 20 5.75 11.74 0.70
CA PRO A 20 4.70 11.23 1.59
C PRO A 20 3.59 10.46 0.86
N ARG A 21 3.26 10.90 -0.37
CA ARG A 21 2.29 10.22 -1.23
C ARG A 21 2.75 8.81 -1.61
N THR A 22 4.04 8.61 -1.86
CA THR A 22 4.63 7.31 -2.18
C THR A 22 4.56 6.36 -0.99
N VAL A 23 4.79 6.85 0.23
CA VAL A 23 4.63 6.05 1.45
C VAL A 23 3.20 5.54 1.57
N ARG A 24 2.20 6.41 1.40
CA ARG A 24 0.77 6.03 1.43
C ARG A 24 0.44 5.01 0.34
N TYR A 25 0.98 5.19 -0.85
CA TYR A 25 0.82 4.24 -1.96
C TYR A 25 1.38 2.85 -1.60
N TYR A 26 2.58 2.79 -1.01
CA TYR A 26 3.16 1.51 -0.58
C TYR A 26 2.38 0.83 0.55
N VAL A 27 1.81 1.61 1.47
CA VAL A 27 0.88 1.05 2.49
C VAL A 27 -0.36 0.46 1.81
N GLN A 28 -1.00 1.21 0.91
CA GLN A 28 -2.20 0.74 0.20
C GLN A 28 -1.95 -0.51 -0.64
N ARG A 29 -0.76 -0.63 -1.24
CA ARG A 29 -0.34 -1.81 -2.03
C ARG A 29 0.16 -2.98 -1.18
N GLY A 30 0.31 -2.80 0.13
CA GLY A 30 0.82 -3.82 1.03
C GLY A 30 2.34 -4.04 0.97
N LEU A 31 3.08 -3.15 0.30
CA LEU A 31 4.55 -3.18 0.31
C LEU A 31 5.10 -2.74 1.66
N LEU A 32 4.43 -1.78 2.30
CA LEU A 32 4.75 -1.29 3.63
C LEU A 32 3.65 -1.75 4.60
N PRO A 33 3.99 -2.32 5.77
CA PRO A 33 2.99 -2.64 6.78
C PRO A 33 2.21 -1.36 7.15
N ALA A 34 0.92 -1.53 7.43
CA ALA A 34 0.10 -0.42 7.88
C ALA A 34 0.62 0.07 9.24
N PRO A 35 0.82 1.38 9.42
CA PRO A 35 1.20 1.91 10.72
C PRO A 35 0.06 1.73 11.72
N GLU A 36 0.36 1.87 13.00
CA GLU A 36 -0.67 1.99 14.03
C GLU A 36 -1.50 3.26 13.77
N PHE A 37 -2.70 3.08 13.21
CA PHE A 37 -3.54 4.19 12.82
C PHE A 37 -4.16 4.85 14.05
N ARG A 38 -3.75 6.09 14.33
CA ARG A 38 -4.32 6.92 15.41
C ARG A 38 -4.72 8.31 14.90
N GLY A 39 -5.18 8.40 13.65
CA GLY A 39 -5.52 9.67 13.01
C GLY A 39 -4.30 10.59 12.92
N LYS A 40 -4.37 11.77 13.55
CA LYS A 40 -3.25 12.73 13.64
C LYS A 40 -2.01 12.18 14.37
N ASP A 41 -2.22 11.15 15.20
CA ASP A 41 -1.16 10.52 15.99
C ASP A 41 -0.62 9.25 15.35
N THR A 42 -0.96 8.99 14.07
CA THR A 42 -0.36 7.90 13.30
C THR A 42 1.16 8.05 13.28
N ALA A 43 1.84 6.96 13.63
CA ALA A 43 3.28 6.93 13.80
C ALA A 43 3.89 5.72 13.07
N TYR A 44 5.08 5.91 12.53
CA TYR A 44 5.83 4.89 11.82
C TYR A 44 7.08 4.51 12.61
N GLY A 45 7.42 3.23 12.67
CA GLY A 45 8.62 2.76 13.35
C GLY A 45 9.87 2.70 12.46
N ARG A 46 11.03 2.42 13.06
CA ARG A 46 12.29 2.15 12.35
C ARG A 46 12.18 1.09 11.24
N GLU A 47 11.37 0.05 11.47
CA GLU A 47 11.17 -1.00 10.47
C GLU A 47 10.56 -0.46 9.16
N HIS A 48 9.68 0.55 9.26
CA HIS A 48 9.10 1.20 8.08
C HIS A 48 10.19 1.93 7.29
N LEU A 49 11.11 2.61 7.99
CA LEU A 49 12.22 3.32 7.36
C LEU A 49 13.18 2.35 6.66
N ALA A 50 13.55 1.26 7.33
CA ALA A 50 14.40 0.22 6.75
C ALA A 50 13.75 -0.37 5.49
N ARG A 51 12.46 -0.69 5.56
CA ARG A 51 11.71 -1.24 4.42
C ARG A 51 11.61 -0.26 3.25
N LEU A 52 11.38 1.03 3.49
CA LEU A 52 11.39 2.06 2.45
C LEU A 52 12.76 2.18 1.76
N ARG A 53 13.85 2.13 2.54
CA ARG A 53 15.22 2.14 2.00
C ARG A 53 15.52 0.88 1.19
N ALA A 54 15.07 -0.28 1.65
CA ALA A 54 15.20 -1.54 0.91
C ALA A 54 14.45 -1.51 -0.43
N ILE A 55 13.20 -1.01 -0.45
CA ILE A 55 12.42 -0.83 -1.68
C ILE A 55 13.18 0.05 -2.67
N LYS A 56 13.72 1.19 -2.19
CA LYS A 56 14.50 2.12 -3.03
C LYS A 56 15.76 1.47 -3.59
N ALA A 57 16.50 0.72 -2.79
CA ALA A 57 17.71 0.01 -3.23
C ALA A 57 17.38 -1.04 -4.33
N LEU A 58 16.31 -1.82 -4.15
CA LEU A 58 15.88 -2.81 -5.14
C LEU A 58 15.36 -2.16 -6.44
N GLN A 59 14.64 -1.04 -6.33
CA GLN A 59 14.22 -0.25 -7.50
C GLN A 59 15.41 0.30 -8.29
N GLN A 60 16.44 0.80 -7.60
CA GLN A 60 17.69 1.25 -8.23
C GLN A 60 18.44 0.10 -8.92
N ALA A 61 18.28 -1.13 -8.40
CA ALA A 61 18.76 -2.35 -9.04
C ALA A 61 17.80 -2.88 -10.13
N HIS A 62 16.79 -2.10 -10.53
CA HIS A 62 15.82 -2.41 -11.59
C HIS A 62 14.93 -3.63 -11.33
N TRP A 63 14.71 -3.99 -10.06
CA TRP A 63 13.74 -5.02 -9.72
C TRP A 63 12.30 -4.51 -9.96
N PRO A 64 11.41 -5.33 -10.54
CA PRO A 64 10.01 -4.95 -10.70
C PRO A 64 9.30 -4.91 -9.34
N LEU A 65 8.36 -3.98 -9.20
CA LEU A 65 7.72 -3.69 -7.90
C LEU A 65 7.00 -4.90 -7.29
N GLU A 66 6.41 -5.76 -8.12
CA GLU A 66 5.74 -6.99 -7.68
C GLU A 66 6.72 -8.01 -7.09
N GLU A 67 7.92 -8.15 -7.67
CA GLU A 67 8.97 -9.01 -7.10
C GLU A 67 9.52 -8.44 -5.80
N ILE A 68 9.67 -7.11 -5.71
CA ILE A 68 10.04 -6.41 -4.48
C ILE A 68 8.99 -6.70 -3.39
N GLN A 69 7.71 -6.59 -3.72
CA GLN A 69 6.62 -6.87 -2.78
C GLN A 69 6.68 -8.33 -2.29
N ALA A 70 6.79 -9.30 -3.21
CA ALA A 70 6.86 -10.72 -2.87
C ALA A 70 8.06 -11.05 -1.98
N ARG A 71 9.23 -10.46 -2.28
CA ARG A 71 10.45 -10.60 -1.49
C ARG A 71 10.27 -10.08 -0.08
N LEU A 72 9.80 -8.83 0.05
CA LEU A 72 9.71 -8.16 1.35
C LEU A 72 8.54 -8.68 2.21
N ALA A 73 7.55 -9.34 1.62
CA ALA A 73 6.45 -9.95 2.37
C ALA A 73 6.94 -11.07 3.31
N GLY A 74 7.94 -11.85 2.90
CA GLY A 74 8.51 -12.95 3.69
C GLY A 74 9.85 -12.64 4.36
N ALA A 75 10.45 -11.47 4.10
CA ALA A 75 11.76 -11.11 4.63
C ALA A 75 11.71 -10.73 6.12
N GLY A 76 12.66 -11.27 6.89
CA GLY A 76 12.89 -10.84 8.28
C GLY A 76 13.54 -9.45 8.35
N VAL A 77 13.47 -8.81 9.52
CA VAL A 77 14.00 -7.45 9.74
C VAL A 77 15.47 -7.34 9.35
N ASP A 78 16.32 -8.31 9.72
CA ASP A 78 17.75 -8.31 9.38
C ASP A 78 18.02 -8.39 7.87
N GLU A 79 17.18 -9.08 7.10
CA GLU A 79 17.29 -9.10 5.64
C GLU A 79 16.91 -7.75 5.06
N ILE A 80 15.81 -7.16 5.54
CA ILE A 80 15.36 -5.84 5.11
C ILE A 80 16.44 -4.79 5.39
N GLU A 81 17.05 -4.80 6.58
CA GLU A 81 18.12 -3.88 6.94
C GLU A 81 19.38 -4.06 6.07
N ARG A 82 19.75 -5.31 5.75
CA ARG A 82 20.86 -5.58 4.83
C ARG A 82 20.61 -5.04 3.43
N ILE A 83 19.42 -5.26 2.89
CA ILE A 83 19.02 -4.73 1.58
C ILE A 83 19.00 -3.20 1.61
N ALA A 84 18.48 -2.60 2.70
CA ALA A 84 18.49 -1.16 2.90
C ALA A 84 19.91 -0.57 2.96
N ALA A 85 20.89 -1.32 3.46
CA ALA A 85 22.31 -0.97 3.45
C ALA A 85 22.99 -1.20 2.09
N GLY A 86 22.26 -1.67 1.07
CA GLY A 86 22.75 -1.91 -0.29
C GLY A 86 23.20 -3.34 -0.56
N ALA A 87 23.04 -4.27 0.39
CA ALA A 87 23.33 -5.68 0.17
C ALA A 87 22.18 -6.31 -0.63
N LEU A 88 22.24 -6.12 -1.96
CA LEU A 88 21.27 -6.68 -2.88
C LEU A 88 21.30 -8.21 -2.80
N PRO A 89 20.14 -8.87 -2.71
CA PRO A 89 20.10 -10.32 -2.75
C PRO A 89 20.54 -10.80 -4.14
N PRO A 90 21.09 -12.03 -4.26
CA PRO A 90 21.33 -12.61 -5.56
C PRO A 90 20.01 -12.59 -6.33
N ALA A 91 20.04 -12.02 -7.54
CA ALA A 91 18.89 -12.01 -8.43
C ALA A 91 18.35 -13.44 -8.50
N ALA A 92 17.10 -13.64 -8.10
CA ALA A 92 16.45 -14.93 -8.32
C ALA A 92 16.52 -15.22 -9.84
N PRO A 93 16.72 -16.48 -10.26
CA PRO A 93 16.70 -16.81 -11.68
C PRO A 93 15.40 -16.26 -12.28
N PRO A 94 15.43 -15.66 -13.48
CA PRO A 94 14.30 -14.93 -14.03
C PRO A 94 13.12 -15.88 -14.25
N ALA A 95 12.21 -15.94 -13.29
CA ALA A 95 10.86 -16.43 -13.54
C ALA A 95 10.21 -15.39 -14.45
N ALA A 96 10.08 -15.75 -15.72
CA ALA A 96 9.65 -14.89 -16.81
C ALA A 96 8.43 -14.02 -16.45
N SER A 97 8.66 -12.71 -16.29
CA SER A 97 7.61 -11.70 -16.44
C SER A 97 7.51 -11.37 -17.93
N PRO A 98 6.36 -11.60 -18.61
CA PRO A 98 6.20 -11.17 -19.97
C PRO A 98 5.91 -9.67 -20.03
N THR A 99 6.54 -9.05 -21.02
CA THR A 99 6.33 -7.73 -21.60
C THR A 99 7.10 -6.54 -21.00
N ALA A 100 8.10 -6.17 -21.81
CA ALA A 100 8.87 -4.96 -21.76
C ALA A 100 8.06 -3.76 -22.26
N ASN A 101 8.27 -2.59 -21.64
CA ASN A 101 8.23 -1.33 -22.34
C ASN A 101 9.56 -0.59 -22.14
N ALA A 102 10.51 -0.89 -23.03
CA ALA A 102 11.70 -0.08 -23.19
C ALA A 102 11.30 1.35 -23.61
N ARG A 103 11.70 2.34 -22.82
CA ARG A 103 12.01 3.68 -23.33
C ARG A 103 13.13 4.31 -22.50
N CYS A 104 14.13 4.80 -23.20
CA CYS A 104 15.39 5.33 -22.68
C CYS A 104 15.20 6.58 -21.80
N ALA A 105 16.09 6.70 -20.81
CA ALA A 105 16.12 7.73 -19.78
C ALA A 105 16.52 9.13 -20.30
N GLY A 106 15.91 10.16 -19.71
CA GLY A 106 16.48 11.52 -19.58
C GLY A 106 16.84 11.80 -18.11
N PRO A 107 17.77 12.72 -17.81
CA PRO A 107 18.28 12.89 -16.45
C PRO A 107 17.37 13.79 -15.61
N GLY A 108 17.07 13.34 -14.38
CA GLY A 108 16.64 14.21 -13.29
C GLY A 108 15.14 14.53 -13.21
N GLU A 109 14.30 13.50 -13.06
CA GLU A 109 12.94 13.67 -12.54
C GLU A 109 12.76 12.68 -11.38
N ALA A 110 12.25 13.17 -10.23
CA ALA A 110 11.83 12.29 -9.13
C ALA A 110 10.93 11.17 -9.69
N PRO A 111 11.03 9.92 -9.21
CA PRO A 111 10.33 8.80 -9.84
C PRO A 111 8.83 9.10 -9.88
N ALA A 112 8.34 9.37 -11.08
CA ALA A 112 6.93 9.55 -11.34
C ALA A 112 6.21 8.28 -10.87
N PRO A 113 5.02 8.40 -10.24
CA PRO A 113 4.20 7.23 -9.95
C PRO A 113 4.00 6.44 -11.27
N PRO A 114 4.11 5.10 -11.25
CA PRO A 114 4.11 4.32 -12.49
C PRO A 114 2.81 4.55 -13.29
N PRO A 115 2.89 4.53 -14.63
CA PRO A 115 1.72 4.65 -15.49
C PRO A 115 0.75 3.52 -15.18
N GLN A 116 -0.52 3.87 -15.01
CA GLN A 116 -1.61 2.92 -14.82
C GLN A 116 -1.58 1.91 -15.97
N ALA A 117 -1.24 0.66 -15.64
CA ALA A 117 -1.23 -0.43 -16.58
C ALA A 117 -2.66 -0.67 -17.08
N ALA A 118 -2.81 -0.62 -18.40
CA ALA A 118 -4.01 -1.02 -19.11
C ALA A 118 -4.27 -2.52 -18.88
N GLY A 119 -5.47 -2.84 -18.43
CA GLY A 119 -5.96 -4.21 -18.27
C GLY A 119 -6.78 -4.41 -17.00
N ALA A 120 -7.91 -3.69 -16.88
CA ALA A 120 -8.86 -3.95 -15.80
C ALA A 120 -9.34 -5.42 -15.87
N PRO A 121 -9.33 -6.19 -14.77
CA PRO A 121 -10.22 -7.34 -14.69
C PRO A 121 -11.66 -6.80 -14.78
N ARG A 122 -12.43 -7.35 -15.71
CA ARG A 122 -13.87 -7.06 -15.85
C ARG A 122 -14.57 -7.59 -14.60
N GLY A 123 -14.61 -6.79 -13.53
CA GLY A 123 -15.11 -7.21 -12.22
C GLY A 123 -15.01 -6.18 -11.09
N GLU A 124 -14.28 -5.07 -11.25
CA GLU A 124 -14.14 -4.03 -10.22
C GLU A 124 -15.35 -3.06 -10.18
N ARG A 125 -16.55 -3.60 -10.00
CA ARG A 125 -17.71 -2.77 -9.63
C ARG A 125 -17.77 -2.74 -8.11
N TRP A 126 -17.91 -1.55 -7.54
CA TRP A 126 -18.14 -1.36 -6.10
C TRP A 126 -19.58 -0.93 -5.92
N GLU A 127 -20.26 -1.57 -4.97
CA GLU A 127 -21.60 -1.22 -4.55
C GLU A 127 -21.52 -0.40 -3.26
N ARG A 128 -22.24 0.71 -3.23
CA ARG A 128 -22.26 1.67 -2.13
C ARG A 128 -23.54 1.51 -1.35
N VAL A 129 -23.40 1.29 -0.04
CA VAL A 129 -24.49 1.17 0.92
C VAL A 129 -24.33 2.28 1.95
N GLU A 130 -25.31 3.17 2.07
CA GLU A 130 -25.34 4.18 3.13
C GLU A 130 -25.84 3.52 4.43
N ILE A 131 -24.99 3.51 5.46
CA ILE A 131 -25.29 2.88 6.75
C ILE A 131 -25.93 3.89 7.71
N ALA A 132 -25.44 5.13 7.72
CA ALA A 132 -25.97 6.21 8.54
C ALA A 132 -25.62 7.56 7.89
N ASP A 133 -26.09 8.67 8.46
CA ASP A 133 -25.77 10.02 7.98
C ASP A 133 -24.25 10.22 7.88
N GLY A 134 -23.76 10.38 6.65
CA GLY A 134 -22.33 10.51 6.35
C GLY A 134 -21.48 9.25 6.52
N VAL A 135 -22.07 8.07 6.77
CA VAL A 135 -21.36 6.79 6.92
C VAL A 135 -21.74 5.83 5.80
N GLU A 136 -20.77 5.50 4.95
CA GLU A 136 -20.94 4.64 3.78
C GLU A 136 -20.08 3.37 3.88
N LEU A 137 -20.62 2.25 3.39
CA LEU A 137 -19.92 0.99 3.21
C LEU A 137 -19.77 0.69 1.71
N HIS A 138 -18.54 0.41 1.27
CA HIS A 138 -18.26 -0.03 -0.09
C HIS A 138 -17.96 -1.52 -0.12
N VAL A 139 -18.74 -2.27 -0.88
CA VAL A 139 -18.56 -3.71 -1.06
C VAL A 139 -18.24 -3.98 -2.53
N ARG A 140 -17.20 -4.76 -2.81
CA ARG A 140 -16.93 -5.18 -4.19
C ARG A 140 -18.08 -6.06 -4.70
N SER A 141 -18.48 -5.88 -5.95
CA SER A 141 -19.52 -6.69 -6.58
C SER A 141 -19.10 -8.16 -6.71
N ASP A 142 -17.80 -8.47 -6.76
CA ASP A 142 -17.26 -9.82 -6.72
C ASP A 142 -16.92 -10.31 -5.30
N ALA A 143 -17.34 -9.58 -4.25
CA ALA A 143 -17.04 -9.96 -2.88
C ALA A 143 -17.60 -11.37 -2.54
N PRO A 144 -16.85 -12.18 -1.79
CA PRO A 144 -17.30 -13.50 -1.38
C PRO A 144 -18.51 -13.41 -0.44
N GLU A 145 -19.33 -14.46 -0.39
CA GLU A 145 -20.61 -14.49 0.34
C GLU A 145 -20.49 -14.09 1.81
N ARG A 146 -19.37 -14.43 2.47
CA ARG A 146 -19.09 -14.01 3.84
C ARG A 146 -19.03 -12.48 3.97
N SER A 147 -18.37 -11.81 3.03
CA SER A 147 -18.23 -10.35 3.01
C SER A 147 -19.56 -9.67 2.69
N ARG A 148 -20.36 -10.24 1.79
CA ARG A 148 -21.72 -9.77 1.51
C ARG A 148 -22.64 -9.92 2.73
N ARG A 149 -22.59 -11.07 3.41
CA ARG A 149 -23.31 -11.30 4.68
C ARG A 149 -22.91 -10.33 5.78
N LEU A 150 -21.61 -10.03 5.89
CA LEU A 150 -21.13 -9.05 6.86
C LEU A 150 -21.68 -7.64 6.55
N ALA A 151 -21.69 -7.25 5.28
CA ALA A 151 -22.26 -5.97 4.86
C ALA A 151 -23.75 -5.86 5.20
N LEU A 152 -24.53 -6.91 4.91
CA LEU A 152 -25.95 -6.98 5.25
C LEU A 152 -26.19 -6.98 6.78
N ASP A 153 -25.34 -7.64 7.56
CA ASP A 153 -25.43 -7.62 9.03
C ASP A 153 -25.17 -6.20 9.57
N ILE A 154 -24.14 -5.52 9.06
CA ILE A 154 -23.82 -4.13 9.43
C ILE A 154 -24.96 -3.20 9.04
N GLU A 155 -25.47 -3.30 7.81
CA GLU A 155 -26.64 -2.54 7.36
C GLU A 155 -27.83 -2.79 8.28
N SER A 156 -28.20 -4.05 8.55
CA SER A 156 -29.36 -4.39 9.39
C SER A 156 -29.28 -3.85 10.82
N ARG A 157 -28.06 -3.75 11.38
CA ARG A 157 -27.83 -3.32 12.77
C ARG A 157 -27.76 -1.81 12.93
N TYR A 158 -27.27 -1.12 11.91
CA TYR A 158 -26.88 0.29 12.03
C TYR A 158 -27.59 1.21 11.03
N ALA A 159 -28.35 0.65 10.07
CA ALA A 159 -29.21 1.41 9.18
C ALA A 159 -30.12 2.31 10.01
N THR A 160 -29.84 3.61 9.95
CA THR A 160 -30.75 4.60 10.52
C THR A 160 -31.95 4.68 9.59
N PRO A 161 -33.19 4.42 10.04
CA PRO A 161 -34.35 4.57 9.18
C PRO A 161 -34.38 6.03 8.69
N ALA A 162 -34.41 6.19 7.36
CA ALA A 162 -34.55 7.51 6.74
C ALA A 162 -35.67 8.30 7.44
N PRO A 163 -35.49 9.59 7.75
CA PRO A 163 -36.56 10.39 8.32
C PRO A 163 -37.76 10.38 7.35
N LYS A 164 -38.88 9.80 7.79
CA LYS A 164 -40.17 9.99 7.12
C LYS A 164 -40.60 11.44 7.33
N GLY A 165 -40.59 12.22 6.26
CA GLY A 165 -41.30 13.49 6.15
C GLY A 165 -40.53 14.50 5.29
N SER A 166 -41.14 15.35 4.45
CA SER A 166 -42.53 15.61 4.11
C SER A 166 -42.51 16.55 2.90
N ARG A 167 -42.94 16.14 1.71
CA ARG A 167 -43.73 16.92 0.74
C ARG A 167 -43.99 16.14 -0.54
#